data_AF-A0A938WD05-F1
#
_entry.id   AF-A0A938WD05-F1
#
_cell.length_a   1.000
_cell.length_b   1.000
_cell.length_c   1.000
_cell.angle_alpha   90.00
_cell.angle_beta   90.00
_cell.angle_gamma   90.00
#
_symmetry.space_group_name_H-M   'P 1'
#
loop_
_entity.id
_entity.type
_entity.pdbx_description
1 polymer ?
#
loop_
_entity_poly.entity_id
_entity_poly.type
_entity_poly.pdbx_seq_one_letter_code
_entity_poly.pdbx_strand_id
1 'polypeptide(L)'
;MRFAPALNQPLRRWIQVAAAVVSLLLAAQIARLAGLDRAVGVLCLTSLASLVIVVRLGWRQALLAASALTLLSIPAALSQSDPAGATLLMALTAFALGVSARWQSQPLYWLVVVSVCLLITNSPLPESPSASELIRLAAAVLASGGFTILLQGCLVPREPGSAALPLFSVAHSWRRSAAYGLLLASTTLVSTPIALQHHWGIAGLWLILTPFLVLRPFVRDAWKVALHRILGTVAGVLLVMVLAALLPQALPLQVPAIA
;
A
#
# COMPACT_ATOMS: atom_id res chain seq x y z
N MET A 1 -14.13 -41.88 -17.46
CA MET A 1 -12.96 -41.13 -17.97
C MET A 1 -13.26 -39.64 -17.89
N ARG A 2 -12.76 -38.95 -16.85
CA ARG A 2 -12.82 -37.47 -16.73
C ARG A 2 -11.40 -36.95 -16.91
N PHE A 3 -11.07 -36.51 -18.12
CA PHE A 3 -9.89 -35.68 -18.36
C PHE A 3 -10.16 -34.30 -17.75
N ALA A 4 -9.81 -34.13 -16.47
CA ALA A 4 -9.55 -32.80 -15.94
C ALA A 4 -8.07 -32.54 -16.20
N PRO A 5 -7.70 -31.73 -17.20
CA PRO A 5 -6.30 -31.45 -17.44
C PRO A 5 -5.79 -30.70 -16.21
N ALA A 6 -4.72 -31.22 -15.62
CA ALA A 6 -3.76 -30.41 -14.90
C ALA A 6 -3.32 -29.31 -15.88
N LEU A 7 -4.07 -28.21 -15.93
CA LEU A 7 -3.74 -27.04 -16.74
C LEU A 7 -2.39 -26.59 -16.18
N ASN A 8 -1.35 -26.84 -16.97
CA ASN A 8 0.05 -26.78 -16.57
C ASN A 8 0.27 -25.59 -15.63
N GLN A 9 0.65 -25.85 -14.38
CA GLN A 9 1.01 -24.80 -13.41
C GLN A 9 1.87 -23.66 -14.01
N PRO A 10 2.83 -23.91 -14.93
CA PRO A 10 3.54 -22.82 -15.60
C PRO A 10 2.63 -21.93 -16.47
N LEU A 11 1.69 -22.49 -17.24
CA LEU A 11 0.75 -21.71 -18.07
C LEU A 11 -0.13 -20.80 -17.21
N ARG A 12 -0.61 -21.30 -16.06
CA ARG A 12 -1.39 -20.50 -15.10
C ARG A 12 -0.58 -19.32 -14.54
N ARG A 13 0.71 -19.53 -14.24
CA ARG A 13 1.61 -18.45 -13.78
C ARG A 13 1.82 -17.41 -14.88
N TRP A 14 2.03 -17.82 -16.12
CA TRP A 14 2.16 -16.90 -17.26
C TRP A 14 0.89 -16.07 -17.47
N ILE A 15 -0.29 -16.69 -17.38
CA ILE A 15 -1.58 -15.96 -17.47
C ILE A 15 -1.69 -14.93 -16.34
N GLN A 16 -1.29 -15.26 -15.11
CA GLN A 16 -1.31 -14.32 -13.98
C GLN A 16 -0.34 -13.15 -14.16
N VAL A 17 0.86 -13.42 -14.69
CA VAL A 17 1.84 -12.37 -15.00
C VAL A 17 1.30 -11.46 -16.11
N ALA A 18 0.75 -12.04 -17.18
CA ALA A 18 0.13 -11.27 -18.26
C ALA A 18 -1.03 -10.42 -17.73
N ALA A 19 -1.89 -10.98 -16.88
CA ALA A 19 -2.98 -10.25 -16.25
C ALA A 19 -2.48 -9.08 -15.40
N ALA A 20 -1.42 -9.28 -14.61
CA ALA A 20 -0.80 -8.21 -13.83
C ALA A 20 -0.24 -7.09 -14.71
N VAL A 21 0.47 -7.43 -15.79
CA VAL A 21 1.01 -6.45 -16.74
C VAL A 21 -0.13 -5.67 -17.41
N VAL A 22 -1.17 -6.36 -17.88
CA VAL A 22 -2.34 -5.71 -18.49
C VAL A 22 -3.04 -4.78 -17.50
N SER A 23 -3.22 -5.20 -16.25
CA SER A 23 -3.82 -4.37 -15.19
C SER A 23 -3.01 -3.11 -14.89
N LEU A 24 -1.67 -3.18 -14.91
CA LEU A 24 -0.80 -2.02 -14.72
C LEU A 24 -0.86 -1.07 -15.92
N LEU A 25 -0.83 -1.60 -17.14
CA LEU A 25 -0.98 -0.80 -18.36
C LEU A 25 -2.35 -0.11 -18.39
N LEU A 26 -3.41 -0.82 -18.01
CA LEU A 26 -4.76 -0.28 -17.95
C LEU A 26 -4.88 0.82 -16.89
N ALA A 27 -4.26 0.66 -15.71
CA ALA A 27 -4.20 1.71 -14.69
C ALA A 27 -3.53 2.99 -15.23
N ALA A 28 -2.40 2.84 -15.95
CA ALA A 28 -1.72 3.96 -16.59
C ALA A 28 -2.56 4.63 -17.68
N GLN A 29 -3.32 3.84 -18.47
CA GLN A 29 -4.23 4.40 -19.47
C GLN A 29 -5.42 5.12 -18.85
N ILE A 30 -6.00 4.59 -17.78
CA ILE A 30 -7.06 5.28 -17.01
C ILE A 30 -6.55 6.60 -16.49
N ALA A 31 -5.33 6.65 -15.96
CA ALA A 31 -4.70 7.88 -15.49
C ALA A 31 -4.61 8.93 -16.61
N ARG A 32 -4.09 8.54 -17.78
CA ARG A 32 -3.96 9.41 -18.95
C ARG A 32 -5.30 9.94 -19.45
N LEU A 33 -6.29 9.06 -19.62
CA LEU A 33 -7.64 9.43 -20.05
C LEU A 33 -8.35 10.34 -19.03
N ALA A 34 -8.07 10.12 -17.75
CA ALA A 34 -8.59 10.95 -16.67
C ALA A 34 -7.77 12.24 -16.45
N GLY A 35 -6.70 12.51 -17.22
CA GLY A 35 -5.83 13.67 -17.01
C GLY A 35 -5.15 13.70 -15.65
N LEU A 36 -4.89 12.52 -15.06
CA LEU A 36 -4.34 12.31 -13.73
C LEU A 36 -2.98 11.58 -13.81
N ASP A 37 -2.05 12.08 -14.64
CA ASP A 37 -0.75 11.41 -14.86
C ASP A 37 0.06 11.23 -13.59
N ARG A 38 -0.07 12.16 -12.63
CA ARG A 38 0.57 12.07 -11.31
C ARG A 38 -0.03 10.95 -10.44
N ALA A 39 -1.24 10.50 -10.73
CA ALA A 39 -1.94 9.46 -9.97
C ALA A 39 -1.59 8.02 -10.41
N VAL A 40 -0.79 7.85 -11.47
CA VAL A 40 -0.45 6.53 -12.03
C VAL A 40 0.06 5.57 -10.95
N GLY A 41 0.94 6.04 -10.05
CA GLY A 41 1.47 5.21 -8.97
C GLY A 41 0.38 4.65 -8.05
N VAL A 42 -0.57 5.48 -7.64
CA VAL A 42 -1.71 5.09 -6.79
C VAL A 42 -2.64 4.12 -7.52
N LEU A 43 -2.94 4.39 -8.79
CA LEU A 43 -3.81 3.52 -9.60
C LEU A 43 -3.17 2.15 -9.84
N CYS A 44 -1.87 2.11 -10.14
CA CYS A 44 -1.10 0.86 -10.25
C CYS A 44 -1.10 0.06 -8.95
N LEU A 45 -0.94 0.72 -7.80
CA LEU A 45 -1.03 0.10 -6.49
C LEU A 45 -2.42 -0.47 -6.22
N THR A 46 -3.48 0.26 -6.55
CA THR A 46 -4.87 -0.25 -6.45
C THR A 46 -5.09 -1.46 -7.36
N SER A 47 -4.56 -1.47 -8.58
CA SER A 47 -4.66 -2.64 -9.46
C SER A 47 -3.90 -3.84 -8.91
N LEU A 48 -2.66 -3.66 -8.46
CA LEU A 48 -1.87 -4.74 -7.84
C LEU A 48 -2.54 -5.28 -6.57
N ALA A 49 -3.05 -4.37 -5.73
CA ALA A 49 -3.84 -4.69 -4.56
C ALA A 49 -5.02 -5.58 -4.93
N SER A 50 -5.87 -5.12 -5.84
CA SER A 50 -7.03 -5.87 -6.31
C SER A 50 -6.63 -7.25 -6.85
N LEU A 51 -5.55 -7.36 -7.62
CA LEU A 51 -5.08 -8.64 -8.15
C LEU A 51 -4.68 -9.61 -7.03
N VAL A 52 -3.85 -9.18 -6.09
CA VAL A 52 -3.40 -10.01 -4.96
C VAL A 52 -4.58 -10.47 -4.11
N ILE A 53 -5.54 -9.58 -3.89
CA ILE A 53 -6.72 -9.85 -3.06
C ILE A 53 -7.67 -10.80 -3.76
N VAL A 54 -7.93 -10.62 -5.06
CA VAL A 54 -8.77 -11.56 -5.83
C VAL A 54 -8.18 -12.96 -5.77
N VAL A 55 -6.87 -13.09 -5.95
CA VAL A 55 -6.19 -14.39 -5.96
C VAL A 55 -6.22 -15.07 -4.60
N ARG A 56 -6.07 -14.31 -3.50
CA ARG A 56 -5.97 -14.88 -2.15
C ARG A 56 -7.30 -15.02 -1.42
N LEU A 57 -8.21 -14.07 -1.61
CA LEU A 57 -9.41 -13.87 -0.79
C LEU A 57 -10.70 -13.81 -1.62
N GLY A 58 -10.58 -13.79 -2.95
CA GLY A 58 -11.71 -13.77 -3.88
C GLY A 58 -12.21 -12.37 -4.23
N TRP A 59 -13.05 -12.32 -5.27
CA TRP A 59 -13.54 -11.09 -5.89
C TRP A 59 -14.36 -10.18 -4.96
N ARG A 60 -15.16 -10.74 -4.04
CA ARG A 60 -15.98 -9.94 -3.10
C ARG A 60 -15.09 -9.08 -2.19
N GLN A 61 -14.01 -9.67 -1.68
CA GLN A 61 -13.06 -8.96 -0.81
C GLN A 61 -12.25 -7.93 -1.60
N ALA A 62 -11.93 -8.24 -2.85
CA ALA A 62 -11.25 -7.28 -3.73
C ALA A 62 -12.13 -6.07 -4.05
N LEU A 63 -13.44 -6.27 -4.26
CA LEU A 63 -14.39 -5.16 -4.45
C LEU A 63 -14.52 -4.31 -3.19
N LEU A 64 -14.63 -4.93 -2.02
CA LEU A 64 -14.66 -4.21 -0.73
C LEU A 64 -13.38 -3.41 -0.49
N ALA A 65 -12.21 -3.96 -0.85
CA ALA A 65 -10.94 -3.25 -0.74
C ALA A 65 -10.85 -2.08 -1.72
N ALA A 66 -11.28 -2.28 -2.97
CA ALA A 66 -11.30 -1.22 -3.98
C ALA A 66 -12.26 -0.10 -3.58
N SER A 67 -13.46 -0.41 -3.09
CA SER A 67 -14.42 0.59 -2.63
C SER A 67 -13.94 1.32 -1.38
N ALA A 68 -13.34 0.61 -0.42
CA ALA A 68 -12.72 1.24 0.76
C ALA A 68 -11.59 2.20 0.37
N LEU A 69 -10.74 1.80 -0.57
CA LEU A 69 -9.68 2.66 -1.13
C LEU A 69 -10.25 3.90 -1.82
N THR A 70 -11.29 3.74 -2.64
CA THR A 70 -11.99 4.87 -3.27
C THR A 70 -12.53 5.84 -2.24
N LEU A 71 -13.21 5.34 -1.21
CA LEU A 71 -13.77 6.19 -0.14
C LEU A 71 -12.68 6.90 0.65
N LEU A 72 -11.56 6.24 0.94
CA LEU A 72 -10.44 6.82 1.67
C LEU A 72 -9.57 7.76 0.84
N SER A 73 -9.60 7.64 -0.49
CA SER A 73 -8.84 8.54 -1.37
C SER A 73 -9.33 9.99 -1.30
N ILE A 74 -10.62 10.21 -1.02
CA ILE A 74 -11.22 11.55 -0.91
C ILE A 74 -10.67 12.30 0.31
N PRO A 75 -10.81 11.81 1.56
CA PRO A 75 -10.25 12.49 2.72
C PRO A 75 -8.72 12.54 2.67
N ALA A 76 -8.05 11.54 2.05
CA ALA A 76 -6.60 11.58 1.88
C ALA A 76 -6.15 12.73 0.98
N ALA A 77 -6.83 12.94 -0.15
CA ALA A 77 -6.55 14.06 -1.05
C ALA A 77 -6.89 15.41 -0.40
N LEU A 78 -7.98 15.49 0.36
CA LEU A 78 -8.35 16.72 1.07
C LEU A 78 -7.40 17.08 2.21
N SER A 79 -6.75 16.08 2.83
CA SER A 79 -5.84 16.29 3.95
C SER A 79 -4.40 16.63 3.54
N GLN A 80 -4.09 16.66 2.25
CA GLN A 80 -2.73 16.88 1.73
C GLN A 80 -2.09 18.20 2.22
N SER A 81 -2.90 19.24 2.43
CA SER A 81 -2.46 20.59 2.82
C SER A 81 -2.68 20.88 4.30
N ASP A 82 -3.31 19.95 5.04
CA ASP A 82 -3.55 20.06 6.47
C ASP A 82 -2.78 18.95 7.22
N PRO A 83 -1.61 19.26 7.79
CA PRO A 83 -0.81 18.29 8.53
C PRO A 83 -1.56 17.64 9.68
N ALA A 84 -2.49 18.35 10.33
CA ALA A 84 -3.27 17.81 11.44
C ALA A 84 -4.30 16.79 10.93
N GLY A 85 -5.07 17.13 9.89
CA GLY A 85 -6.00 16.23 9.22
C GLY A 85 -5.32 14.99 8.65
N ALA A 86 -4.18 15.14 7.99
CA ALA A 86 -3.41 14.02 7.44
C ALA A 86 -2.87 13.10 8.55
N THR A 87 -2.38 13.67 9.64
CA THR A 87 -1.89 12.91 10.79
C THR A 87 -3.02 12.13 11.46
N LEU A 88 -4.20 12.74 11.61
CA LEU A 88 -5.39 12.06 12.14
C LEU A 88 -5.82 10.90 11.24
N LEU A 89 -5.91 11.15 9.92
CA LEU A 89 -6.29 10.12 8.95
C LEU A 89 -5.30 8.95 8.91
N MET A 90 -4.00 9.24 8.95
CA MET A 90 -2.96 8.21 9.06
C MET A 90 -3.05 7.43 10.37
N ALA A 91 -3.28 8.09 11.50
CA ALA A 91 -3.42 7.43 12.79
C ALA A 91 -4.65 6.51 12.84
N LEU A 92 -5.78 6.96 12.29
CA LEU A 92 -7.01 6.16 12.22
C LEU A 92 -6.85 4.96 11.28
N THR A 93 -6.25 5.14 10.12
CA THR A 93 -5.98 4.04 9.18
C THR A 93 -4.97 3.04 9.75
N ALA A 94 -3.95 3.52 10.47
CA ALA A 94 -2.99 2.69 11.18
C ALA A 94 -3.63 1.87 12.31
N PHE A 95 -4.51 2.50 13.10
CA PHE A 95 -5.29 1.82 14.13
C PHE A 95 -6.20 0.75 13.52
N ALA A 96 -6.91 1.08 12.44
CA ALA A 96 -7.78 0.14 11.73
C ALA A 96 -7.00 -1.06 11.18
N LEU A 97 -5.81 -0.83 10.60
CA LEU A 97 -4.90 -1.91 10.22
C LEU A 97 -4.53 -2.79 11.42
N GLY A 98 -4.22 -2.19 12.57
CA GLY A 98 -3.89 -2.95 13.77
C GLY A 98 -5.07 -3.70 14.40
N VAL A 99 -6.31 -3.24 14.23
CA VAL A 99 -7.52 -3.98 14.66
C VAL A 99 -7.88 -5.08 13.66
N SER A 100 -7.66 -4.86 12.36
CA SER A 100 -7.92 -5.83 11.26
C SER A 100 -7.18 -7.16 11.45
N ALA A 101 -6.06 -7.09 12.17
CA ALA A 101 -5.33 -8.18 12.80
C ALA A 101 -6.15 -9.31 13.39
N ARG A 102 -7.25 -8.98 14.08
CA ARG A 102 -8.13 -9.93 14.73
C ARG A 102 -8.70 -10.95 13.74
N TRP A 103 -8.95 -10.49 12.52
CA TRP A 103 -9.65 -11.24 11.49
C TRP A 103 -8.75 -11.62 10.30
N GLN A 104 -7.43 -11.48 10.46
CA GLN A 104 -6.43 -11.77 9.41
C GLN A 104 -6.62 -11.00 8.10
N SER A 105 -7.32 -9.86 8.12
CA SER A 105 -7.56 -9.01 6.94
C SER A 105 -6.41 -8.02 6.67
N GLN A 106 -5.27 -8.20 7.33
CA GLN A 106 -4.12 -7.30 7.26
C GLN A 106 -3.56 -7.06 5.85
N PRO A 107 -3.53 -8.05 4.92
CA PRO A 107 -3.11 -7.77 3.55
C PRO A 107 -4.00 -6.72 2.87
N LEU A 108 -5.31 -6.70 3.17
CA LEU A 108 -6.25 -5.70 2.64
C LEU A 108 -5.93 -4.31 3.19
N TYR A 109 -5.82 -4.21 4.50
CA TYR A 109 -5.62 -2.94 5.19
C TYR A 109 -4.22 -2.37 4.99
N TRP A 110 -3.22 -3.22 4.74
CA TRP A 110 -1.86 -2.78 4.42
C TRP A 110 -1.85 -1.91 3.18
N LEU A 111 -2.53 -2.37 2.12
CA LEU A 111 -2.61 -1.67 0.85
C LEU A 111 -3.37 -0.35 1.00
N VAL A 112 -4.41 -0.34 1.83
CA VAL A 112 -5.12 0.88 2.22
C VAL A 112 -4.17 1.89 2.86
N VAL A 113 -3.38 1.48 3.85
CA VAL A 113 -2.42 2.36 4.52
C VAL A 113 -1.38 2.91 3.53
N VAL A 114 -0.82 2.06 2.67
CA VAL A 114 0.17 2.51 1.67
C VAL A 114 -0.43 3.51 0.68
N SER A 115 -1.63 3.25 0.16
CA SER A 115 -2.29 4.15 -0.78
C SER A 115 -2.68 5.48 -0.15
N VAL A 116 -3.19 5.47 1.09
CA VAL A 116 -3.50 6.71 1.84
C VAL A 116 -2.22 7.51 2.10
N CYS A 117 -1.14 6.84 2.52
CA CYS A 117 0.14 7.49 2.77
C CYS A 117 0.72 8.14 1.50
N LEU A 118 0.61 7.46 0.36
CA LEU A 118 1.01 8.03 -0.95
C LEU A 118 0.16 9.23 -1.35
N LEU A 119 -1.16 9.17 -1.17
CA LEU A 119 -2.04 10.30 -1.49
C LEU A 119 -1.76 11.51 -0.59
N ILE A 120 -1.46 11.30 0.68
CA ILE A 120 -1.13 12.39 1.62
C ILE A 120 0.22 13.02 1.28
N THR A 121 1.24 12.22 0.98
CA THR A 121 2.62 12.70 0.78
C THR A 121 2.91 13.16 -0.65
N ASN A 122 2.19 12.61 -1.62
CA ASN A 122 2.41 12.81 -3.06
C ASN A 122 1.06 12.83 -3.79
N SER A 123 0.18 13.74 -3.37
CA SER A 123 -1.13 13.85 -4.00
C SER A 123 -1.03 14.25 -5.47
N PRO A 124 -1.86 13.64 -6.35
CA PRO A 124 -1.93 14.03 -7.75
C PRO A 124 -2.76 15.30 -8.00
N LEU A 125 -3.43 15.83 -6.99
CA LEU A 125 -4.37 16.95 -7.09
C LEU A 125 -3.74 18.29 -6.64
N PRO A 126 -4.27 19.45 -7.09
CA PRO A 126 -3.87 20.75 -6.57
C PRO A 126 -4.29 20.91 -5.10
N GLU A 127 -3.66 21.84 -4.37
CA GLU A 127 -3.86 22.05 -2.92
C GLU A 127 -5.33 22.19 -2.52
N SER A 128 -6.11 22.91 -3.33
CA SER A 128 -7.57 23.04 -3.20
C SER A 128 -8.28 22.30 -4.35
N PRO A 129 -8.51 20.98 -4.23
CA PRO A 129 -9.12 20.22 -5.30
C PRO A 129 -10.59 20.58 -5.48
N SER A 130 -11.00 20.72 -6.73
CA SER A 130 -12.40 20.88 -7.10
C SER A 130 -13.17 19.56 -6.92
N ALA A 131 -14.50 19.65 -6.77
CA ALA A 131 -15.35 18.46 -6.64
C ALA A 131 -15.23 17.53 -7.86
N SER A 132 -15.06 18.08 -9.07
CA SER A 132 -14.87 17.30 -10.29
C SER A 132 -13.55 16.53 -10.29
N GLU A 133 -12.47 17.09 -9.76
CA GLU A 133 -11.17 16.42 -9.62
C GLU A 133 -11.23 15.27 -8.61
N LEU A 134 -11.90 15.47 -7.48
CA LEU A 134 -12.13 14.41 -6.48
C LEU A 134 -12.96 13.27 -7.07
N ILE A 135 -14.02 13.61 -7.82
CA ILE A 135 -14.85 12.61 -8.51
C ILE A 135 -14.03 11.86 -9.56
N ARG A 136 -13.18 12.54 -10.34
CA ARG A 136 -12.30 11.91 -11.33
C ARG A 136 -11.31 10.96 -10.67
N LEU A 137 -10.68 11.36 -9.55
CA LEU A 137 -9.78 10.50 -8.79
C LEU A 137 -10.50 9.27 -8.25
N ALA A 138 -11.64 9.47 -7.60
CA ALA A 138 -12.44 8.39 -7.03
C ALA A 138 -12.90 7.39 -8.11
N ALA A 139 -13.39 7.91 -9.25
CA ALA A 139 -13.79 7.11 -10.39
C ALA A 139 -12.61 6.35 -11.01
N ALA A 140 -11.44 6.98 -11.14
CA ALA A 140 -10.23 6.34 -11.65
C ALA A 140 -9.75 5.21 -10.74
N VAL A 141 -9.72 5.42 -9.41
CA VAL A 141 -9.35 4.39 -8.42
C VAL A 141 -10.31 3.21 -8.50
N LEU A 142 -11.62 3.48 -8.54
CA LEU A 142 -12.65 2.45 -8.61
C LEU A 142 -12.57 1.67 -9.93
N ALA A 143 -12.41 2.36 -11.06
CA ALA A 143 -12.27 1.75 -12.37
C ALA A 143 -11.02 0.87 -12.44
N SER A 144 -9.86 1.37 -11.98
CA SER A 144 -8.59 0.63 -12.01
C SER A 144 -8.68 -0.68 -11.22
N GLY A 145 -9.22 -0.62 -9.99
CA GLY A 145 -9.45 -1.81 -9.17
C GLY A 145 -10.50 -2.73 -9.78
N GLY A 146 -11.64 -2.19 -10.21
CA GLY A 146 -12.77 -2.92 -10.77
C GLY A 146 -12.41 -3.69 -12.04
N PHE A 147 -11.74 -3.04 -13.00
CA PHE A 147 -11.27 -3.70 -14.22
C PHE A 147 -10.27 -4.80 -13.91
N THR A 148 -9.37 -4.60 -12.95
CA THR A 148 -8.43 -5.65 -12.54
C THR A 148 -9.15 -6.87 -11.95
N ILE A 149 -10.21 -6.64 -11.16
CA ILE A 149 -11.04 -7.71 -10.61
C ILE A 149 -11.76 -8.48 -11.72
N LEU A 150 -12.33 -7.76 -12.70
CA LEU A 150 -13.00 -8.36 -13.86
C LEU A 150 -12.03 -9.18 -14.71
N LEU A 151 -10.88 -8.60 -15.07
CA LEU A 151 -9.83 -9.27 -15.83
C LEU A 151 -9.42 -10.59 -15.17
N GLN A 152 -9.18 -10.56 -13.86
CA GLN A 152 -8.78 -11.74 -13.11
C GLN A 152 -9.92 -12.76 -12.98
N GLY A 153 -11.17 -12.30 -12.84
CA GLY A 153 -12.35 -13.15 -12.80
C GLY A 153 -12.66 -13.86 -14.13
N CYS A 154 -12.27 -13.26 -15.25
CA CYS A 154 -12.41 -13.85 -16.59
C CYS A 154 -11.26 -14.79 -16.96
N LEU A 155 -10.02 -14.43 -16.62
CA LEU A 155 -8.81 -15.15 -17.08
C LEU A 155 -8.40 -16.33 -16.20
N VAL A 156 -8.80 -16.34 -14.92
CA VAL A 156 -8.42 -17.41 -13.99
C VAL A 156 -9.63 -18.32 -13.73
N PRO A 157 -9.62 -19.57 -14.22
CA PRO A 157 -10.68 -20.52 -13.93
C PRO A 157 -10.90 -20.64 -12.42
N ARG A 158 -12.14 -20.39 -11.96
CA ARG A 158 -12.51 -20.65 -10.57
C ARG A 158 -12.39 -22.14 -10.33
N GLU A 159 -11.57 -22.56 -9.37
CA GLU A 159 -11.63 -23.92 -8.87
C GLU A 159 -12.99 -24.12 -8.16
N PRO A 160 -13.87 -25.00 -8.69
CA PRO A 160 -15.14 -25.31 -8.06
C PRO A 160 -14.86 -26.20 -6.85
N GLY A 161 -14.51 -25.60 -5.72
CA GLY A 161 -14.23 -26.38 -4.50
C GLY A 161 -13.27 -25.76 -3.50
N SER A 162 -12.60 -24.65 -3.81
CA SER A 162 -11.93 -23.87 -2.77
C SER A 162 -13.00 -23.14 -1.97
N ALA A 163 -13.60 -23.88 -1.04
CA ALA A 163 -14.50 -23.39 -0.02
C ALA A 163 -14.00 -22.04 0.49
N ALA A 164 -14.95 -21.10 0.63
CA ALA A 164 -14.72 -19.83 1.27
C ALA A 164 -13.83 -20.06 2.50
N LEU A 165 -12.57 -19.59 2.44
CA LEU A 165 -11.72 -19.51 3.63
C LEU A 165 -12.59 -18.90 4.73
N PRO A 166 -12.59 -19.48 5.93
CA PRO A 166 -13.56 -19.13 6.96
C PRO A 166 -13.59 -17.62 7.10
N LEU A 167 -14.77 -17.05 6.85
CA LEU A 167 -15.09 -15.64 7.06
C LEU A 167 -14.50 -15.25 8.42
N PHE A 168 -13.38 -14.52 8.37
CA PHE A 168 -12.81 -13.85 9.52
C PHE A 168 -12.68 -14.75 10.76
N SER A 169 -11.99 -15.89 10.64
CA SER A 169 -11.67 -16.69 11.82
C SER A 169 -10.95 -15.80 12.84
N VAL A 170 -11.52 -15.67 14.04
CA VAL A 170 -10.96 -14.81 15.08
C VAL A 170 -9.63 -15.41 15.53
N ALA A 171 -8.53 -14.80 15.08
CA ALA A 171 -7.20 -15.31 15.35
C ALA A 171 -6.62 -14.77 16.66
N HIS A 172 -7.07 -13.58 17.09
CA HIS A 172 -6.46 -12.86 18.21
C HIS A 172 -7.49 -12.22 19.13
N SER A 173 -7.12 -12.07 20.41
CA SER A 173 -7.94 -11.36 21.40
C SER A 173 -8.04 -9.87 21.07
N TRP A 174 -9.13 -9.25 21.50
CA TRP A 174 -9.37 -7.81 21.33
C TRP A 174 -8.25 -6.98 21.94
N ARG A 175 -7.80 -7.33 23.15
CA ARG A 175 -6.74 -6.62 23.86
C ARG A 175 -5.43 -6.59 23.07
N ARG A 176 -5.03 -7.70 22.44
CA ARG A 176 -3.80 -7.77 21.64
C ARG A 176 -3.91 -6.96 20.35
N SER A 177 -5.04 -7.05 19.66
CA SER A 177 -5.26 -6.32 18.40
C SER A 177 -5.38 -4.82 18.64
N ALA A 178 -6.07 -4.40 19.69
CA ALA A 178 -6.17 -3.00 20.08
C ALA A 178 -4.82 -2.42 20.53
N ALA A 179 -4.04 -3.14 21.35
CA ALA A 179 -2.70 -2.70 21.74
C ALA A 179 -1.78 -2.53 20.52
N TYR A 180 -1.87 -3.44 19.55
CA TYR A 180 -1.13 -3.33 18.30
C TYR A 180 -1.61 -2.15 17.44
N GLY A 181 -2.92 -1.93 17.32
CA GLY A 181 -3.48 -0.75 16.66
C GLY A 181 -3.03 0.56 17.30
N LEU A 182 -3.02 0.63 18.64
CA LEU A 182 -2.54 1.80 19.36
C LEU A 182 -1.05 2.05 19.12
N LEU A 183 -0.23 0.99 19.05
CA LEU A 183 1.19 1.10 18.76
C LEU A 183 1.43 1.60 17.33
N LEU A 184 0.70 1.10 16.34
CA LEU A 184 0.79 1.63 14.97
C LEU A 184 0.31 3.09 14.92
N ALA A 185 -0.82 3.40 15.53
CA ALA A 185 -1.37 4.75 15.58
C ALA A 185 -0.41 5.76 16.24
N SER A 186 0.22 5.39 17.36
CA SER A 186 1.19 6.25 18.04
C SER A 186 2.45 6.48 17.19
N THR A 187 2.95 5.44 16.51
CA THR A 187 4.09 5.62 15.59
C THR A 187 3.74 6.54 14.42
N THR A 188 2.53 6.45 13.86
CA THR A 188 2.07 7.36 12.81
C THR A 188 1.81 8.78 13.30
N LEU A 189 1.33 8.95 14.53
CA LEU A 189 1.14 10.26 15.15
C LEU A 189 2.46 11.04 15.28
N VAL A 190 3.59 10.34 15.46
CA VAL A 190 4.91 10.97 15.51
C VAL A 190 5.53 11.12 14.12
N SER A 191 5.48 10.08 13.29
CA SER A 191 6.17 10.07 11.99
C SER A 191 5.50 10.95 10.92
N THR A 192 4.16 10.98 10.87
CA THR A 192 3.41 11.77 9.87
C THR A 192 3.67 13.27 9.95
N PRO A 193 3.59 13.95 11.12
CA PRO A 193 3.85 15.38 11.18
C PRO A 193 5.32 15.71 10.84
N ILE A 194 6.29 14.88 11.25
CA ILE A 194 7.70 15.08 10.89
C ILE A 194 7.87 15.03 9.36
N ALA A 195 7.27 14.03 8.70
CA ALA A 195 7.33 13.88 7.26
C ALA A 195 6.68 15.05 6.51
N LEU A 196 5.56 15.58 7.02
CA LEU A 196 4.81 16.66 6.38
C LEU A 196 5.40 18.05 6.65
N GLN A 197 5.86 18.33 7.87
CA GLN A 197 6.43 19.64 8.25
C GLN A 197 7.68 19.99 7.44
N HIS A 198 8.47 18.99 7.07
CA HIS A 198 9.68 19.20 6.29
C HIS A 198 9.51 18.95 4.79
N HIS A 199 8.27 18.76 4.31
CA HIS A 199 7.96 18.50 2.89
C HIS A 199 8.80 17.38 2.26
N TRP A 200 9.07 16.30 3.01
CA TRP A 200 9.97 15.24 2.57
C TRP A 200 9.45 14.37 1.41
N GLY A 201 8.22 14.60 0.93
CA GLY A 201 7.63 13.89 -0.21
C GLY A 201 7.79 12.37 -0.10
N ILE A 202 8.47 11.76 -1.07
CA ILE A 202 8.76 10.32 -1.10
C ILE A 202 9.65 9.86 0.07
N ALA A 203 10.59 10.68 0.55
CA ALA A 203 11.38 10.33 1.74
C ALA A 203 10.50 10.31 3.00
N GLY A 204 9.54 11.22 3.08
CA GLY A 204 8.53 11.27 4.14
C GLY A 204 7.62 10.04 4.14
N LEU A 205 7.23 9.57 2.95
CA LEU A 205 6.49 8.31 2.78
C LEU A 205 7.22 7.13 3.45
N TRP A 206 8.53 6.99 3.21
CA TRP A 206 9.31 5.90 3.80
C TRP A 206 9.36 5.98 5.32
N LEU A 207 9.50 7.17 5.88
CA LEU A 207 9.48 7.37 7.34
C LEU A 207 8.13 6.91 7.94
N ILE A 208 7.01 7.26 7.30
CA ILE A 208 5.67 6.85 7.75
C ILE A 208 5.46 5.33 7.58
N LEU A 209 5.95 4.73 6.48
CA LEU A 209 5.75 3.30 6.19
C LEU A 209 6.67 2.36 6.97
N THR A 210 7.81 2.85 7.47
CA THR A 210 8.82 2.03 8.16
C THR A 210 8.27 1.26 9.36
N PRO A 211 7.53 1.87 10.31
CA PRO A 211 6.94 1.15 11.44
C PRO A 211 6.10 -0.04 10.98
N PHE A 212 5.30 0.14 9.93
CA PHE A 212 4.45 -0.92 9.41
C PHE A 212 5.26 -2.06 8.77
N LEU A 213 6.35 -1.74 8.07
CA LEU A 213 7.22 -2.75 7.43
C LEU A 213 8.02 -3.56 8.46
N VAL A 214 8.42 -2.90 9.54
CA VAL A 214 9.23 -3.46 10.62
C VAL A 214 8.35 -4.30 11.55
N LEU A 215 7.23 -3.71 11.98
CA LEU A 215 6.21 -4.35 12.79
C LEU A 215 5.31 -5.16 11.85
N ARG A 216 5.90 -6.13 11.14
CA ARG A 216 5.08 -7.06 10.36
C ARG A 216 4.09 -7.72 11.30
N PRO A 217 2.80 -7.69 10.97
CA PRO A 217 1.82 -8.19 11.88
C PRO A 217 2.01 -9.68 12.19
N PHE A 218 2.00 -10.01 13.48
CA PHE A 218 2.00 -11.36 14.06
C PHE A 218 3.10 -12.34 13.59
N VAL A 219 4.28 -11.83 13.25
CA VAL A 219 5.47 -12.66 13.41
C VAL A 219 5.71 -12.75 14.93
N ARG A 220 5.80 -13.97 15.48
CA ARG A 220 6.09 -14.25 16.91
C ARG A 220 7.33 -13.52 17.46
N ASP A 221 8.12 -12.90 16.59
CA ASP A 221 9.38 -12.21 16.87
C ASP A 221 9.42 -10.77 16.31
N ALA A 222 8.28 -10.05 16.21
CA ALA A 222 8.27 -8.66 15.73
C ALA A 222 9.27 -7.75 16.47
N TRP A 223 9.48 -7.98 17.77
CA TRP A 223 10.51 -7.31 18.57
C TRP A 223 11.94 -7.63 18.09
N LYS A 224 12.27 -8.91 17.87
CA LYS A 224 13.60 -9.29 17.40
C LYS A 224 13.83 -8.78 15.98
N VAL A 225 12.82 -8.85 15.10
CA VAL A 225 12.91 -8.33 13.73
C VAL A 225 13.12 -6.81 13.73
N ALA A 226 12.40 -6.09 14.60
CA ALA A 226 12.60 -4.67 14.79
C ALA A 226 14.01 -4.35 15.28
N LEU A 227 14.49 -5.08 16.30
CA LEU A 227 15.83 -4.91 16.83
C LEU A 227 16.91 -5.17 15.77
N HIS A 228 16.80 -6.26 15.00
CA HIS A 228 17.74 -6.57 13.91
C HIS A 228 17.74 -5.50 12.82
N ARG A 229 16.58 -4.91 12.50
CA ARG A 229 16.50 -3.81 11.53
C ARG A 229 17.10 -2.53 12.07
N ILE A 230 16.83 -2.16 13.31
CA ILE A 230 17.44 -0.99 13.95
C ILE A 230 18.96 -1.14 13.99
N LEU A 231 19.45 -2.32 14.41
CA LEU A 231 20.88 -2.64 14.40
C LEU A 231 21.46 -2.57 12.99
N GLY A 232 20.75 -3.11 11.99
CA GLY A 232 21.16 -3.04 10.58
C GLY A 232 21.23 -1.61 10.05
N THR A 233 20.25 -0.76 10.38
CA THR A 233 20.23 0.65 9.96
C THR A 233 21.36 1.43 10.65
N VAL A 234 21.55 1.25 11.96
CA VAL A 234 22.63 1.90 12.71
C VAL A 234 24.00 1.45 12.19
N ALA A 235 24.18 0.15 11.95
CA ALA A 235 25.40 -0.38 11.36
C ALA A 235 25.64 0.16 9.95
N GLY A 236 24.60 0.28 9.12
CA GLY A 236 24.67 0.87 7.79
C GLY A 236 25.05 2.35 7.82
N VAL A 237 24.44 3.13 8.70
CA VAL A 237 24.77 4.56 8.90
C VAL A 237 26.20 4.70 9.39
N LEU A 238 26.64 3.91 10.37
CA LEU A 238 28.02 3.92 10.85
C LEU A 238 29.01 3.53 9.77
N LEU A 239 28.69 2.50 8.96
CA LEU A 239 29.51 2.09 7.82
C LEU A 239 29.66 3.24 6.82
N VAL A 240 28.56 3.91 6.46
CA VAL A 240 28.58 5.06 5.54
C VAL A 240 29.37 6.22 6.13
N MET A 241 29.23 6.51 7.42
CA MET A 241 30.00 7.56 8.11
C MET A 241 31.50 7.26 8.11
N VAL A 242 31.89 6.01 8.35
CA VAL A 242 33.29 5.57 8.31
C VAL A 242 33.83 5.61 6.89
N LEU A 243 33.07 5.11 5.90
CA LEU A 243 33.44 5.23 4.49
C LEU A 243 33.60 6.68 4.07
N ALA A 244 32.66 7.56 4.45
CA ALA A 244 32.72 8.99 4.15
C ALA A 244 33.94 9.67 4.78
N ALA A 245 34.37 9.23 5.97
CA ALA A 245 35.59 9.72 6.61
C ALA A 245 36.88 9.17 5.99
N LEU A 246 36.84 7.97 5.41
CA LEU A 246 37.97 7.31 4.74
C LEU A 246 38.08 7.67 3.25
N LEU A 247 37.00 8.18 2.66
CA LEU A 247 36.97 8.65 1.28
C LEU A 247 37.72 9.99 1.17
N PRO A 248 38.79 10.08 0.38
CA PRO A 248 39.47 11.35 0.16
C PRO A 248 38.50 12.35 -0.49
N GLN A 249 38.51 13.61 -0.03
CA GLN A 249 37.65 14.73 -0.48
C GLN A 249 37.77 15.09 -1.98
N ALA A 250 38.46 14.28 -2.78
CA ALA A 250 38.79 14.51 -4.17
C ALA A 250 38.02 13.61 -5.17
N LEU A 251 36.91 12.98 -4.75
CA LEU A 251 36.01 12.31 -5.69
C LEU A 251 34.95 13.31 -6.22
N PRO A 252 34.89 13.56 -7.54
CA PRO A 252 33.95 14.49 -8.14
C PRO A 252 32.56 13.83 -8.21
N LEU A 253 31.89 13.71 -7.07
CA LEU A 253 30.47 13.37 -6.97
C LEU A 253 29.62 14.54 -6.47
N GLN A 254 30.23 15.74 -6.35
CA GLN A 254 29.51 16.99 -6.20
C GLN A 254 29.13 17.56 -7.57
N VAL A 255 28.24 16.87 -8.28
CA VAL A 255 27.39 17.55 -9.26
C VAL A 255 25.98 17.50 -8.69
N PRO A 256 25.32 18.65 -8.43
CA PRO A 256 23.91 18.62 -8.08
C PRO A 256 23.15 17.99 -9.26
N ALA A 257 22.56 16.82 -9.03
CA ALA A 257 21.57 16.25 -9.94
C ALA A 257 20.25 17.02 -9.80
N ILE A 258 20.27 18.32 -10.12
CA ILE A 258 19.10 19.14 -10.34
C ILE A 258 19.47 20.10 -11.49
N ALA A 259 19.02 19.76 -12.69
CA ALA A 259 18.72 20.68 -13.76
C ALA A 259 17.25 20.44 -14.16
#